data_AF-A0A1B6EJG8-F1
#
_entry.id   AF-A0A1B6EJG8-F1
#
_cell.length_a   1.000
_cell.length_b   1.000
_cell.length_c   1.000
_cell.angle_alpha   90.00
_cell.angle_beta   90.00
_cell.angle_gamma   90.00
#
_symmetry.space_group_name_H-M   'P 1'
#
loop_
_entity.id
_entity.type
_entity.pdbx_description
1 polymer ?
#
loop_
_entity_poly.entity_id
_entity_poly.type
_entity_poly.pdbx_seq_one_letter_code
_entity_poly.pdbx_strand_id
1 'polypeptide(L)'
;VSTQDSISLTFKTRQSTGLLFHTGDGDDYLNLALKDGGVILTMSLGNGKLDVLIKPIRVRFDDNQWHKVTVHRRVQEISAVTSFCRLTAVVDGVYSEHSNTAGTFTMLSSSRVYVGGSESTISLPG
;
A
#
# COMPACT_ATOMS: atom_id res chain seq x y z
N VAL A 1 8.35 10.59 15.19
CA VAL A 1 7.19 9.75 14.78
C VAL A 1 6.58 10.39 13.54
N SER A 2 6.42 9.66 12.44
CA SER A 2 5.88 10.20 11.18
C SER A 2 4.36 10.02 11.13
N THR A 3 3.64 11.13 11.00
CA THR A 3 2.20 11.15 10.74
C THR A 3 1.88 11.14 9.25
N GLN A 4 2.90 11.20 8.38
CA GLN A 4 2.75 11.26 6.93
C GLN A 4 3.87 10.52 6.25
N ASP A 5 3.54 9.45 5.51
CA ASP A 5 4.50 8.68 4.75
C ASP A 5 4.14 8.73 3.27
N SER A 6 5.16 8.80 2.42
CA SER A 6 5.02 8.79 0.97
C SER A 6 5.99 7.80 0.35
N ILE A 7 5.46 6.87 -0.43
CA ILE A 7 6.25 5.91 -1.20
C ILE A 7 5.95 6.14 -2.68
N SER A 8 6.98 6.09 -3.52
CA SER A 8 6.81 6.20 -4.97
C SER A 8 7.77 5.25 -5.66
N LEU A 9 7.25 4.48 -6.62
CA LEU A 9 8.07 3.63 -7.46
C LEU A 9 7.50 3.58 -8.87
N THR A 10 8.33 3.19 -9.83
CA THR A 10 7.93 2.88 -11.19
C THR A 10 8.15 1.41 -11.45
N PHE A 11 7.23 0.77 -12.18
CA PHE A 11 7.33 -0.64 -12.54
C PHE A 11 6.92 -0.86 -13.99
N LYS A 12 7.39 -1.98 -14.54
CA LYS A 12 7.03 -2.49 -15.86
C LYS A 12 7.05 -4.01 -15.81
N THR A 13 5.94 -4.66 -16.14
CA THR A 13 5.82 -6.12 -16.08
C THR A 13 4.78 -6.66 -17.06
N ARG A 14 4.83 -7.97 -17.32
CA ARG A 14 3.79 -8.76 -18.00
C ARG A 14 3.04 -9.69 -17.04
N GLN A 15 3.48 -9.73 -15.77
CA GLN A 15 2.88 -10.59 -14.76
C GLN A 15 1.68 -9.87 -14.14
N SER A 16 0.52 -10.53 -14.15
CA SER A 16 -0.74 -9.96 -13.64
C SER A 16 -0.81 -9.91 -12.12
N THR A 17 0.06 -10.65 -11.44
CA THR A 17 0.15 -10.72 -9.98
C THR A 17 1.62 -10.73 -9.56
N GLY A 18 1.95 -9.98 -8.52
CA GLY A 18 3.32 -9.95 -7.98
C GLY A 18 3.51 -8.87 -6.93
N LEU A 19 4.41 -9.10 -5.99
CA LEU A 19 4.79 -8.12 -4.98
C LEU A 19 5.65 -7.01 -5.60
N LEU A 20 5.26 -5.76 -5.40
CA LEU A 20 6.08 -4.60 -5.81
C LEU A 20 6.88 -4.06 -4.63
N PHE A 21 6.24 -3.93 -3.47
CA PHE A 21 6.86 -3.39 -2.27
C PHE A 21 6.17 -3.93 -1.02
N HIS A 22 6.97 -4.26 0.00
CA HIS A 22 6.49 -4.61 1.34
C HIS A 22 7.35 -3.90 2.38
N THR A 23 6.72 -3.42 3.44
CA THR A 23 7.41 -2.96 4.65
C THR A 23 6.55 -3.30 5.86
N GLY A 24 7.17 -3.72 6.96
CA GLY A 24 6.40 -4.05 8.16
C GLY A 24 7.23 -4.67 9.28
N ASP A 25 6.58 -4.87 10.41
CA ASP A 25 7.07 -5.57 11.59
C ASP A 25 5.90 -6.21 12.34
N GLY A 26 5.86 -7.54 12.38
CA GLY A 26 4.72 -8.27 12.95
C GLY A 26 3.41 -8.03 12.18
N ASP A 27 2.37 -7.58 12.89
CA ASP A 27 1.03 -7.33 12.34
C ASP A 27 0.86 -5.92 11.74
N ASP A 28 1.86 -5.05 11.89
CA ASP A 28 1.89 -3.74 11.25
C ASP A 28 2.66 -3.82 9.94
N TYR A 29 1.99 -3.59 8.82
CA TYR A 29 2.60 -3.72 7.50
C TYR A 29 1.91 -2.86 6.44
N LEU A 30 2.61 -2.65 5.34
CA LEU A 30 2.12 -2.07 4.09
C LEU A 30 2.62 -2.89 2.90
N ASN A 31 1.68 -3.38 2.11
CA ASN A 31 1.91 -4.17 0.90
C ASN A 31 1.42 -3.39 -0.31
N LEU A 32 2.27 -3.27 -1.31
CA LEU A 32 1.91 -2.82 -2.64
C LEU A 32 2.20 -3.96 -3.62
N ALA A 33 1.17 -4.39 -4.35
CA ALA A 33 1.26 -5.52 -5.26
C ALA A 33 0.40 -5.30 -6.50
N LEU A 34 0.65 -6.13 -7.52
CA LEU A 34 -0.30 -6.36 -8.60
C LEU A 34 -1.21 -7.52 -8.24
N LYS A 35 -2.50 -7.39 -8.59
CA LYS A 35 -3.51 -8.45 -8.47
C LYS A 35 -4.43 -8.41 -9.67
N ASP A 36 -4.33 -9.43 -10.51
CA ASP A 36 -5.09 -9.55 -11.78
C ASP A 36 -5.02 -8.26 -12.64
N GLY A 37 -3.80 -7.75 -12.84
CA GLY A 37 -3.51 -6.57 -13.66
C GLY A 37 -3.92 -5.23 -13.05
N GLY A 38 -4.54 -5.22 -11.86
CA GLY A 38 -4.77 -4.03 -11.05
C GLY A 38 -3.68 -3.83 -10.00
N VAL A 39 -3.58 -2.62 -9.45
CA VAL A 39 -2.70 -2.30 -8.32
C VAL A 39 -3.50 -2.43 -7.01
N ILE A 40 -3.01 -3.24 -6.08
CA ILE A 40 -3.59 -3.38 -4.75
C ILE A 40 -2.60 -2.88 -3.69
N LEU A 41 -3.12 -2.09 -2.77
CA LEU A 41 -2.41 -1.59 -1.60
C LEU A 41 -3.17 -2.06 -0.35
N THR A 42 -2.48 -2.83 0.49
CA THR A 42 -3.00 -3.32 1.78
C THR A 42 -2.14 -2.75 2.89
N MET A 43 -2.77 -2.31 3.97
CA MET A 43 -2.09 -1.88 5.18
C MET A 43 -2.79 -2.43 6.41
N SER A 44 -2.00 -2.85 7.39
CA SER A 44 -2.46 -3.13 8.74
C SER A 44 -1.72 -2.20 9.70
N LEU A 45 -2.46 -1.62 10.63
CA LEU A 45 -1.97 -0.65 11.60
C LEU A 45 -2.72 -0.83 12.91
N GLY A 46 -2.12 -1.55 13.86
CA GLY A 46 -2.77 -1.96 15.10
C GLY A 46 -4.02 -2.82 14.82
N ASN A 47 -5.20 -2.32 15.19
CA ASN A 47 -6.48 -2.97 14.96
C ASN A 47 -7.19 -2.55 13.66
N GLY A 48 -6.57 -1.68 12.87
CA GLY A 48 -7.13 -1.19 11.61
C GLY A 48 -6.50 -1.87 10.40
N LYS A 49 -7.31 -2.51 9.55
CA LYS A 49 -6.91 -2.98 8.22
C LYS A 49 -7.53 -2.13 7.13
N LEU A 50 -6.72 -1.78 6.12
CA LEU A 50 -7.13 -0.99 4.97
C LEU A 50 -6.70 -1.68 3.69
N ASP A 51 -7.63 -1.81 2.75
CA ASP A 51 -7.38 -2.29 1.39
C ASP A 51 -7.81 -1.21 0.39
N VAL A 52 -6.98 -1.00 -0.63
CA VAL A 52 -7.21 -0.07 -1.74
C VAL A 52 -6.89 -0.79 -3.04
N LEU A 53 -7.87 -0.95 -3.92
CA LEU A 53 -7.71 -1.62 -5.22
C LEU A 53 -7.97 -0.64 -6.37
N ILE A 54 -6.97 -0.42 -7.21
CA ILE A 54 -7.09 0.34 -8.44
C ILE A 54 -7.10 -0.66 -9.60
N LYS A 55 -8.29 -0.88 -10.18
CA LYS A 55 -8.48 -1.78 -11.33
C LYS A 55 -9.55 -1.24 -12.28
N PRO A 56 -9.21 -0.28 -13.15
CA PRO A 56 -10.15 0.25 -14.14
C PRO A 56 -10.57 -0.82 -15.15
N ILE A 57 -11.80 -0.75 -15.66
CA ILE A 57 -12.37 -1.80 -16.53
C ILE A 57 -11.59 -2.00 -17.84
N ARG A 58 -11.03 -0.91 -18.41
CA ARG A 58 -10.38 -0.91 -19.74
C ARG A 58 -8.86 -0.77 -19.68
N VAL A 59 -8.28 -0.71 -18.49
CA VAL A 59 -6.85 -0.45 -18.30
C VAL A 59 -6.29 -1.53 -17.40
N ARG A 60 -5.13 -2.05 -17.79
CA ARG A 60 -4.35 -2.97 -16.99
C ARG A 60 -2.94 -2.41 -16.85
N PHE A 61 -2.30 -2.69 -15.72
CA PHE A 61 -0.96 -2.21 -15.41
C PHE A 61 0.14 -3.27 -15.65
N ASP A 62 -0.24 -4.43 -16.18
CA ASP A 62 0.65 -5.51 -16.61
C ASP A 62 0.85 -5.53 -18.14
N ASP A 63 0.71 -4.38 -18.79
CA ASP A 63 0.75 -4.21 -20.25
C ASP A 63 2.18 -4.06 -20.83
N ASN A 64 3.21 -4.25 -20.00
CA ASN A 64 4.62 -4.04 -20.32
C ASN A 64 4.98 -2.57 -20.69
N GLN A 65 4.21 -1.60 -20.20
CA GLN A 65 4.57 -0.18 -20.17
C GLN A 65 5.04 0.24 -18.77
N TRP A 66 5.68 1.39 -18.70
CA TRP A 66 6.08 1.98 -17.42
C TRP A 66 4.88 2.63 -16.75
N HIS A 67 4.60 2.22 -15.51
CA HIS A 67 3.62 2.85 -14.65
C HIS A 67 4.29 3.41 -13.40
N LYS A 68 3.83 4.57 -12.93
CA LYS A 68 4.25 5.16 -11.67
C LYS A 68 3.15 4.97 -10.64
N VAL A 69 3.47 4.32 -9.52
CA VAL A 69 2.58 4.26 -8.36
C VAL A 69 3.11 5.13 -7.23
N THR A 70 2.22 5.92 -6.64
CA THR A 70 2.48 6.76 -5.47
C THR A 70 1.51 6.37 -4.37
N VAL A 71 2.03 6.12 -3.17
CA VAL A 71 1.26 5.78 -1.99
C VAL A 71 1.45 6.86 -0.94
N HIS A 72 0.35 7.33 -0.36
CA HIS A 72 0.35 8.28 0.74
C HIS A 72 -0.40 7.70 1.93
N ARG A 73 0.26 7.66 3.08
CA ARG A 73 -0.35 7.39 4.39
C ARG A 73 -0.38 8.69 5.17
N ARG A 74 -1.52 9.07 5.71
CA ARG A 74 -1.68 10.24 6.57
C ARG A 74 -2.48 9.89 7.81
N VAL A 75 -1.86 10.07 8.97
CA VAL A 75 -2.50 9.95 10.27
C VAL A 75 -2.80 11.36 10.79
N GLN A 76 -4.03 11.58 11.22
CA GLN A 76 -4.48 12.80 11.86
C GLN A 76 -5.00 12.45 13.25
N GLU A 77 -4.33 12.97 14.27
CA GLU A 77 -4.79 12.87 15.65
C GLU A 77 -6.02 13.77 15.85
N ILE A 78 -7.06 13.21 16.46
CA ILE A 78 -8.32 13.91 16.78
C ILE A 78 -8.44 14.12 18.28
N SER A 79 -7.99 13.14 19.06
CA SER A 79 -7.92 13.19 20.52
C SER A 79 -6.80 12.26 20.99
N ALA A 80 -6.50 12.29 22.29
CA ALA A 80 -5.48 11.44 22.92
C ALA A 80 -5.70 9.92 22.71
N VAL A 81 -6.90 9.49 22.30
CA VAL A 81 -7.25 8.07 22.09
C VAL A 81 -7.70 7.76 20.66
N THR A 82 -7.92 8.78 19.83
CA THR A 82 -8.51 8.62 18.50
C THR A 82 -7.68 9.35 17.45
N SER A 83 -7.23 8.61 16.45
CA SER A 83 -6.61 9.11 15.22
C SER A 83 -7.37 8.58 14.00
N PHE A 84 -7.44 9.39 12.94
CA PHE A 84 -7.87 8.93 11.61
C PHE A 84 -6.65 8.65 10.76
N CYS A 85 -6.59 7.47 10.16
CA CYS A 85 -5.58 7.13 9.17
C CYS A 85 -6.24 7.05 7.80
N ARG A 86 -5.72 7.84 6.85
CA ARG A 86 -6.06 7.78 5.42
C ARG A 86 -4.91 7.17 4.65
N LEU A 87 -5.23 6.18 3.83
CA LEU A 87 -4.32 5.53 2.89
C LEU A 87 -4.79 5.84 1.48
N THR A 88 -3.91 6.33 0.62
CA THR A 88 -4.21 6.72 -0.76
C THR A 88 -3.19 6.10 -1.69
N ALA A 89 -3.64 5.53 -2.81
CA ALA A 89 -2.81 5.09 -3.90
C ALA A 89 -3.15 5.88 -5.18
N VAL A 90 -2.14 6.21 -5.97
CA VAL A 90 -2.28 6.90 -7.25
C VAL A 90 -1.40 6.20 -8.28
N VAL A 91 -1.98 5.78 -9.41
CA VAL A 91 -1.28 5.21 -10.56
C VAL A 91 -1.32 6.20 -11.72
N ASP A 92 -0.14 6.51 -12.26
CA ASP A 92 0.14 7.41 -13.39
C ASP A 92 -0.40 8.85 -13.21
N GLY A 93 -0.72 9.24 -11.97
CA GLY A 93 -1.36 10.53 -11.68
C GLY A 93 -2.82 10.62 -12.12
N VAL A 94 -3.40 9.53 -12.63
CA VAL A 94 -4.76 9.51 -13.22
C VAL A 94 -5.70 8.68 -12.37
N TYR A 95 -5.29 7.47 -12.01
CA TYR A 95 -6.14 6.54 -11.27
C TYR A 95 -5.81 6.66 -9.78
N SER A 96 -6.78 7.06 -8.96
CA SER A 96 -6.58 7.26 -7.54
C SER A 96 -7.69 6.58 -6.76
N GLU A 97 -7.31 5.87 -5.70
CA GLU A 97 -8.25 5.30 -4.73
C GLU A 97 -7.73 5.56 -3.32
N HIS A 98 -8.63 5.55 -2.35
CA HIS A 98 -8.28 5.77 -0.95
C HIS A 98 -9.20 5.01 -0.01
N SER A 99 -8.69 4.73 1.17
CA SER A 99 -9.45 4.13 2.27
C SER A 99 -9.04 4.76 3.59
N ASN A 100 -9.93 4.68 4.58
CA ASN A 100 -9.76 5.37 5.85
C ASN A 100 -10.15 4.47 7.02
N THR A 101 -9.44 4.56 8.14
CA THR A 101 -9.79 3.89 9.40
C THR A 101 -9.60 4.83 10.58
N ALA A 102 -10.23 4.52 11.70
CA ALA A 102 -10.13 5.26 12.95
C ALA A 102 -9.68 4.32 14.07
N GLY A 103 -8.82 4.81 14.97
CA GLY A 103 -8.25 4.01 16.03
C GLY A 103 -7.08 4.70 16.71
N THR A 104 -6.39 3.98 17.58
CA THR A 104 -5.22 4.51 18.30
C THR A 104 -3.98 4.14 17.50
N PHE A 105 -3.63 4.98 16.54
CA PHE A 105 -2.50 4.74 15.64
C PHE A 105 -1.38 5.72 15.94
N THR A 106 -0.16 5.22 16.07
CA THR A 106 1.02 6.07 16.31
C THR A 106 2.00 5.98 15.13
N MET A 107 2.31 4.77 14.66
CA MET A 107 3.38 4.54 13.70
C MET A 107 3.11 3.26 12.92
N LEU A 108 3.52 3.22 11.65
CA LEU A 108 3.68 1.95 10.96
C LEU A 108 5.08 1.42 11.34
N SER A 109 5.15 0.45 12.24
CA SER A 109 6.43 -0.17 12.60
C SER A 109 7.00 -0.88 11.37
N SER A 110 8.31 -0.72 11.15
CA SER A 110 9.01 -1.39 10.06
C SER A 110 10.39 -1.82 10.52
N SER A 111 10.62 -3.12 10.51
CA SER A 111 11.93 -3.73 10.74
C SER A 111 12.56 -4.22 9.44
N ARG A 112 11.76 -4.40 8.38
CA ARG A 112 12.18 -4.95 7.08
C ARG A 112 11.47 -4.27 5.93
N VAL A 113 12.18 -4.19 4.80
CA VAL A 113 11.65 -3.71 3.52
C VAL A 113 12.01 -4.71 2.44
N TYR A 114 11.05 -5.07 1.59
CA TYR A 114 11.24 -5.88 0.40
C TYR A 114 10.76 -5.12 -0.85
N VAL A 115 11.47 -5.29 -1.97
CA VAL A 115 11.15 -4.65 -3.24
C VAL A 115 11.19 -5.70 -4.35
N GLY A 116 10.11 -5.81 -5.11
CA GLY A 116 9.98 -6.74 -6.25
C GLY A 116 9.82 -8.23 -5.90
N GLY A 117 9.95 -8.60 -4.62
CA GLY A 117 9.83 -9.97 -4.14
C GLY A 117 10.44 -10.15 -2.75
N SER A 118 10.25 -11.32 -2.15
CA SER A 118 10.90 -11.74 -0.90
C SER A 118 11.26 -13.22 -0.98
N GLU A 119 12.05 -13.74 -0.03
CA GLU A 119 12.39 -15.17 0.03
C GLU A 119 11.15 -16.07 0.09
N SER A 120 10.08 -15.60 0.74
CA SER A 120 8.80 -16.28 0.84
C SER A 120 7.66 -15.25 0.86
N THR A 121 7.23 -14.81 -0.31
CA THR A 121 6.17 -13.79 -0.44
C THR A 121 4.84 -14.27 0.16
N ILE A 122 4.58 -15.59 0.14
CA ILE A 122 3.35 -16.16 0.72
C ILE A 122 3.32 -16.12 2.25
N SER A 123 4.49 -15.97 2.90
CA SER A 123 4.56 -15.81 4.36
C SER A 123 4.51 -14.35 4.81
N LEU A 124 4.54 -13.39 3.89
CA LEU A 124 4.29 -12.00 4.24
C LEU A 124 2.80 -11.82 4.56
N PRO A 125 2.45 -11.05 5.61
CA PRO A 125 1.07 -10.78 5.94
C PRO A 125 0.43 -9.93 4.83
N GLY A 126 -0.85 -10.17 4.51
CA GLY A 126 -1.64 -9.36 3.56
C GLY A 126 -1.75 -9.93 2.15
#